data_AF-A0A954P9T2-F1
#
_entry.id   AF-A0A954P9T2-F1
#
_cell.length_a   1.000
_cell.length_b   1.000
_cell.length_c   1.000
_cell.angle_alpha   90.00
_cell.angle_beta   90.00
_cell.angle_gamma   90.00
#
_symmetry.space_group_name_H-M   'P 1'
#
loop_
_entity.id
_entity.type
_entity.pdbx_description
1 polymer ?
#
loop_
_entity_poly.entity_id
_entity_poly.type
_entity_poly.pdbx_seq_one_letter_code
_entity_poly.pdbx_strand_id
1 'polypeptide(L)'
;MDDQFTDWQDGHVKVVRNHEGTCSIWPVYRENALGWYDVGVDGDKATCLDYIEANCDELCRLKDFEPIDSELRFVEEKTREWEQLQKQKQLGE
;
A
#
# COMPACT_ATOMS: atom_id res chain seq x y z
N MET A 1 18.57 37.79 -6.08
CA MET A 1 17.13 37.66 -5.78
C MET A 1 16.83 36.21 -6.03
N ASP A 2 17.06 35.39 -5.01
CA ASP A 2 16.83 33.96 -5.06
C ASP A 2 15.34 33.76 -4.78
N ASP A 3 14.55 33.75 -5.86
CA ASP A 3 13.16 33.31 -5.86
C ASP A 3 13.15 31.78 -5.61
N GLN A 4 13.42 31.39 -4.37
CA GLN A 4 13.27 30.02 -3.93
C GLN A 4 11.77 29.74 -3.81
N PHE A 5 11.18 29.32 -4.94
CA PHE A 5 9.80 28.88 -5.01
C PHE A 5 9.67 27.54 -4.29
N THR A 6 9.27 27.59 -3.02
CA THR A 6 8.92 26.40 -2.26
C THR A 6 7.61 25.84 -2.80
N ASP A 7 7.69 24.72 -3.51
CA ASP A 7 6.52 23.97 -3.95
C ASP A 7 5.85 23.28 -2.74
N TRP A 8 4.55 22.99 -2.84
CA TRP A 8 3.85 22.28 -1.76
C TRP A 8 4.43 20.88 -1.49
N GLN A 9 5.10 20.28 -2.48
CA GLN A 9 5.81 19.01 -2.34
C GLN A 9 7.10 19.12 -1.51
N ASP A 10 7.61 20.33 -1.27
CA ASP A 10 8.81 20.57 -0.44
C ASP A 10 8.47 20.45 1.06
N GLY A 11 7.18 20.49 1.40
CA GLY A 11 6.67 20.25 2.73
C GLY A 11 6.50 18.76 3.06
N HIS A 12 5.75 18.49 4.12
CA HIS A 12 5.46 17.14 4.57
C HIS A 12 4.37 16.50 3.71
N VAL A 13 4.69 15.37 3.08
CA VAL A 13 3.81 14.63 2.17
C VAL A 13 3.59 13.20 2.68
N LYS A 14 2.60 12.54 2.13
CA LYS A 14 2.24 11.15 2.41
C LYS A 14 1.98 10.40 1.11
N VAL A 15 2.24 9.10 1.12
CA VAL A 15 1.98 8.22 -0.01
C VAL A 15 0.53 7.76 0.02
N VAL A 16 -0.18 7.99 -1.08
CA VAL A 16 -1.56 7.59 -1.29
C VAL A 16 -1.67 6.67 -2.50
N ARG A 17 -2.65 5.77 -2.48
CA ARG A 17 -2.98 4.91 -3.62
C ARG A 17 -4.43 5.08 -4.02
N ASN A 18 -4.73 5.01 -5.31
CA ASN A 18 -6.10 4.95 -5.78
C ASN A 18 -6.61 3.50 -5.91
N HIS A 19 -7.91 3.36 -6.18
CA HIS A 19 -8.55 2.06 -6.46
C HIS A 19 -8.04 1.35 -7.73
N GLU A 20 -7.38 2.07 -8.64
CA GLU A 20 -6.75 1.53 -9.85
C GLU A 20 -5.33 0.97 -9.57
N GLY A 21 -4.84 1.15 -8.34
CA GLY A 21 -3.54 0.66 -7.88
C GLY A 21 -2.47 1.76 -7.81
N THR A 22 -2.66 2.86 -8.54
CA THR A 22 -1.65 3.91 -8.76
C THR A 22 -1.22 4.61 -7.47
N CYS A 23 0.09 4.63 -7.21
CA CYS A 23 0.73 5.38 -6.14
C CYS A 23 0.94 6.86 -6.51
N SER A 24 0.74 7.76 -5.56
CA SER A 24 1.09 9.18 -5.69
C SER A 24 1.46 9.78 -4.34
N ILE A 25 2.09 10.96 -4.34
CA ILE A 25 2.34 11.75 -3.13
C ILE A 25 1.22 12.79 -2.95
N TRP A 26 0.79 12.99 -1.70
CA TRP A 26 -0.28 13.91 -1.32
C TRP A 26 0.14 14.73 -0.10
N PRO A 27 -0.26 15.99 0.03
CA PRO A 27 0.08 16.78 1.21
C PRO A 27 -0.61 16.22 2.46
N VAL A 28 0.14 16.08 3.56
CA VAL A 28 -0.40 15.49 4.82
C VAL A 28 -1.51 16.33 5.43
N TYR A 29 -1.47 17.65 5.22
CA TYR A 29 -2.45 18.60 5.75
C TYR A 29 -3.80 18.58 5.02
N ARG A 30 -3.92 17.78 3.95
CA ARG A 30 -5.11 17.70 3.12
C ARG A 30 -5.75 16.32 3.25
N GLU A 31 -7.08 16.31 3.38
CA GLU A 31 -7.86 15.08 3.32
C GLU A 31 -7.72 14.40 1.94
N ASN A 32 -7.83 13.08 1.92
CA ASN A 32 -7.72 12.31 0.69
C ASN A 32 -8.96 12.50 -0.17
N ALA A 33 -8.75 12.58 -1.47
CA ALA A 33 -9.85 12.56 -2.41
C ALA A 33 -10.58 11.20 -2.38
N LEU A 34 -11.84 11.20 -2.78
CA LEU A 34 -12.67 10.00 -2.77
C LEU A 34 -12.04 8.92 -3.67
N GLY A 35 -11.84 7.71 -3.13
CA GLY A 35 -11.17 6.61 -3.82
C GLY A 35 -9.64 6.63 -3.76
N TRP A 36 -9.05 7.54 -2.97
CA TRP A 36 -7.64 7.51 -2.56
C TRP A 36 -7.49 7.09 -1.10
N TYR A 37 -6.49 6.27 -0.83
CA TYR A 37 -6.24 5.66 0.47
C TYR A 37 -4.79 5.88 0.88
N ASP A 38 -4.57 6.13 2.17
CA ASP A 38 -3.22 6.25 2.72
C ASP A 38 -2.52 4.89 2.73
N VAL A 39 -1.23 4.90 2.38
CA VAL A 39 -0.39 3.71 2.40
C VAL A 39 0.30 3.52 3.76
N GLY A 40 0.25 4.55 4.62
CA GLY A 40 0.89 4.54 5.94
C GLY A 40 2.36 5.00 5.93
N VAL A 41 2.78 5.66 4.84
CA VAL A 41 4.10 6.28 4.72
C VAL A 41 3.95 7.78 4.53
N ASP A 42 4.61 8.55 5.38
CA ASP A 42 4.64 10.00 5.37
C ASP A 42 6.04 10.51 5.73
N GLY A 43 6.39 11.70 5.23
CA GLY A 43 7.70 12.29 5.42
C GLY A 43 8.02 13.37 4.40
N ASP A 44 9.30 13.56 4.13
CA ASP A 44 9.75 14.41 3.04
C ASP A 44 9.52 13.74 1.67
N LYS A 45 9.60 14.56 0.61
CA LYS A 45 9.41 14.10 -0.77
C LYS A 45 10.34 12.96 -1.16
N ALA A 46 11.62 13.02 -0.79
CA ALA A 46 12.58 12.01 -1.20
C ALA A 46 12.24 10.66 -0.56
N THR A 47 11.98 10.64 0.75
CA THR A 47 11.54 9.44 1.48
C THR A 47 10.29 8.81 0.86
N CYS A 48 9.29 9.61 0.51
CA CYS A 48 8.06 9.10 -0.10
C CYS A 48 8.29 8.56 -1.52
N LEU A 49 9.17 9.19 -2.31
CA LEU A 49 9.51 8.72 -3.66
C LEU A 49 10.34 7.43 -3.61
N ASP A 50 11.31 7.33 -2.70
CA ASP A 50 12.08 6.10 -2.46
C ASP A 50 11.15 4.93 -2.12
N TYR A 51 10.15 5.18 -1.26
CA TYR A 51 9.16 4.16 -0.93
C TYR A 51 8.34 3.72 -2.16
N ILE A 52 7.91 4.66 -2.99
CA ILE A 52 7.15 4.36 -4.22
C ILE A 52 8.03 3.58 -5.20
N GLU A 53 9.29 3.94 -5.38
CA GLU A 53 10.21 3.24 -6.28
C GLU A 53 10.51 1.82 -5.79
N ALA A 54 10.67 1.63 -4.48
CA ALA A 54 10.95 0.31 -3.91
C ALA A 54 9.72 -0.62 -3.90
N ASN A 55 8.52 -0.08 -3.64
CA ASN A 55 7.33 -0.88 -3.36
C ASN A 55 6.23 -0.83 -4.42
N CYS A 56 6.25 0.16 -5.31
CA CYS A 56 5.28 0.30 -6.40
C CYS A 56 5.94 -0.19 -7.70
N ASP A 57 5.41 -1.25 -8.31
CA ASP A 57 5.93 -1.79 -9.58
C ASP A 57 5.84 -0.78 -10.74
N GLU A 58 6.36 -1.07 -11.93
CA GLU A 58 6.33 -0.15 -13.09
C GLU A 58 4.90 0.23 -13.52
N LEU A 59 3.92 -0.57 -13.13
CA LEU A 59 2.49 -0.31 -13.32
C LEU A 59 1.85 0.44 -12.15
N CYS A 60 2.68 1.00 -11.26
CA CYS A 60 2.28 1.57 -9.97
C CYS A 60 1.36 0.63 -9.20
N ARG A 61 1.78 -0.59 -8.88
CA ARG A 61 1.06 -1.48 -7.94
C ARG A 61 1.91 -1.76 -6.73
N LEU A 62 1.38 -1.50 -5.53
CA LEU A 62 2.04 -1.84 -4.28
C LEU A 62 2.18 -3.35 -4.12
N LYS A 63 3.41 -3.82 -3.95
CA LYS A 63 3.77 -5.24 -3.89
C LYS A 63 3.45 -5.89 -2.54
N ASP A 64 3.56 -5.14 -1.45
CA ASP A 64 3.44 -5.64 -0.07
C ASP A 64 2.23 -5.07 0.68
N PHE A 65 1.17 -4.65 -0.04
CA PHE A 65 -0.06 -4.26 0.64
C PHE A 65 -0.81 -5.51 1.09
N GLU A 66 -0.40 -6.09 2.23
CA GLU A 66 -1.25 -6.97 3.00
C GLU A 66 -2.54 -6.20 3.31
N PRO A 67 -3.71 -6.68 2.88
CA PRO A 67 -4.91 -5.89 3.00
C PRO A 67 -5.21 -5.64 4.48
N ILE A 68 -5.61 -4.41 4.80
CA ILE A 68 -6.12 -4.02 6.11
C ILE A 68 -7.49 -4.66 6.26
N ASP A 69 -7.51 -5.97 6.43
CA ASP A 69 -8.69 -6.66 6.91
C ASP A 69 -8.25 -7.79 7.83
N SER A 70 -8.69 -7.69 9.08
CA SER A 70 -8.64 -8.79 10.05
C SER A 70 -9.20 -10.11 9.52
N GLU A 71 -9.99 -10.08 8.44
CA GLU A 71 -10.50 -11.26 7.74
C GLU A 71 -9.43 -12.07 6.97
N LEU A 72 -8.30 -11.49 6.55
CA LEU A 72 -7.34 -12.24 5.71
C LEU A 72 -6.48 -13.24 6.48
N ARG A 73 -6.13 -12.93 7.72
CA ARG A 73 -5.48 -13.91 8.59
C ARG A 73 -6.38 -15.14 8.80
N PHE A 74 -7.69 -14.90 8.92
CA PHE A 74 -8.71 -15.95 8.97
C PHE A 74 -8.83 -16.72 7.65
N VAL A 75 -8.79 -16.07 6.49
CA VAL A 75 -8.83 -16.74 5.17
C VAL A 75 -7.58 -17.59 4.92
N GLU A 76 -6.39 -17.14 5.30
CA GLU A 76 -5.16 -17.92 5.17
C GLU A 76 -5.17 -19.15 6.09
N GLU A 77 -5.59 -18.99 7.36
CA GLU A 77 -5.76 -20.09 8.30
C GLU A 77 -6.78 -21.11 7.79
N LYS A 78 -7.92 -20.64 7.28
CA LYS A 78 -8.94 -21.51 6.69
C LYS A 78 -8.41 -22.24 5.47
N THR A 79 -7.67 -21.58 4.59
CA THR A 79 -7.05 -22.21 3.41
C THR A 79 -6.13 -23.36 3.83
N ARG A 80 -5.28 -23.14 4.83
CA ARG A 80 -4.37 -24.17 5.38
C ARG A 80 -5.13 -25.34 6.01
N GLU A 81 -6.20 -25.07 6.76
CA GLU A 81 -7.08 -26.10 7.32
C GLU A 81 -7.74 -26.95 6.22
N TRP A 82 -8.24 -26.32 5.15
CA TRP A 82 -8.87 -27.02 4.02
C TRP A 82 -7.86 -27.92 3.27
N GLU A 83 -6.64 -27.44 3.01
CA GLU A 83 -5.58 -28.24 2.40
C GLU A 83 -5.16 -29.43 3.26
N GLN A 84 -5.11 -29.25 4.59
CA GLN A 84 -4.79 -30.32 5.53
C GLN A 84 -5.89 -31.40 5.58
N LEU A 85 -7.17 -31.00 5.55
CA LEU A 85 -8.30 -31.93 5.48
C LEU A 85 -8.32 -32.71 4.16
N GLN A 86 -7.99 -32.08 3.04
CA GLN A 86 -7.87 -32.77 1.74
C GLN A 86 -6.76 -33.83 1.77
N LYS A 87 -5.58 -33.50 2.32
CA LYS A 87 -4.48 -34.44 2.49
C LYS A 87 -4.84 -35.62 3.39
N GLN A 88 -5.60 -35.40 4.47
CA GLN A 88 -6.04 -36.49 5.35
C GLN A 88 -7.08 -37.41 4.68
N LYS A 89 -7.98 -36.87 3.84
CA LYS A 89 -8.93 -37.69 3.08
C LYS A 89 -8.25 -38.58 2.05
N GLN A 90 -7.15 -38.12 1.44
CA GLN A 90 -6.43 -38.85 0.39
C GLN A 90 -5.49 -39.95 0.94
N LEU A 91 -5.17 -39.93 2.24
CA LEU A 91 -4.30 -40.92 2.89
C LEU A 91 -5.10 -42.02 3.62
N GLY A 92 -6.44 -41.94 3.59
CA GLY A 92 -7.36 -42.85 4.28
C GLY A 92 -8.08 -43.84 3.36
N GLU A 93 -7.69 -43.94 2.10
CA GLU A 93 -8.22 -44.91 1.10
C GLU A 93 -7.21 -46.02 0.79
#